data_AF-A0A973CED8-F1
#
_entry.id   AF-A0A973CED8-F1
#
_cell.length_a   1.000
_cell.length_b   1.000
_cell.length_c   1.000
_cell.angle_alpha   90.00
_cell.angle_beta   90.00
_cell.angle_gamma   90.00
#
_symmetry.space_group_name_H-M   'P 1'
#
loop_
_entity.id
_entity.type
_entity.pdbx_description
1 polymer ?
#
loop_
_entity_poly.entity_id
_entity_poly.type
_entity_poly.pdbx_seq_one_letter_code
_entity_poly.pdbx_strand_id
1 'polypeptide(L)'
;MQLKLNNIILHSLAFNTEGELKCYPRSEELVNSEPVEELASELHRIYNAKPAKGFGYFKSTEEDNSRLPFEVELRKFIDEESNFVDFSSAASNLL
;
A
#
# COMPACT_ATOMS: atom_id res chain seq x y z
N MET A 1 -13.44 7.52 17.02
CA MET A 1 -13.05 6.22 16.42
C MET A 1 -11.59 6.01 16.79
N GLN A 2 -11.24 4.88 17.41
CA GLN A 2 -9.86 4.58 17.79
C GLN A 2 -9.14 4.01 16.57
N LEU A 3 -8.03 4.62 16.16
CA LEU A 3 -7.18 4.10 15.09
C LEU A 3 -6.46 2.87 15.64
N LYS A 4 -6.60 1.71 14.98
CA LYS A 4 -5.80 0.51 15.29
C LYS A 4 -4.90 0.23 14.10
N LEU A 5 -3.59 0.36 14.30
CA LEU A 5 -2.61 0.07 13.29
C LEU A 5 -2.23 -1.41 13.37
N ASN A 6 -2.61 -2.19 12.35
CA ASN A 6 -2.31 -3.62 12.30
C ASN A 6 -0.96 -3.87 11.62
N ASN A 7 -0.72 -3.22 10.48
CA ASN A 7 0.53 -3.34 9.72
C ASN A 7 0.92 -1.97 9.15
N ILE A 8 2.21 -1.67 9.09
CA ILE A 8 2.73 -0.46 8.44
C ILE A 8 4.15 -0.66 7.93
N ILE A 9 4.40 -0.16 6.73
CA ILE A 9 5.70 -0.22 6.08
C ILE A 9 5.87 1.04 5.23
N LEU A 10 7.11 1.54 5.16
CA LEU A 10 7.46 2.70 4.34
C LEU A 10 8.49 2.28 3.31
N HIS A 11 8.15 2.46 2.05
CA HIS A 11 9.02 2.24 0.90
C HIS A 11 9.55 3.58 0.39
N SER A 12 10.74 3.56 -0.21
CA SER A 12 11.36 4.78 -0.75
C SER A 12 11.19 4.83 -2.26
N LEU A 13 10.86 6.00 -2.79
CA LEU A 13 10.90 6.27 -4.23
C LEU A 13 12.11 7.16 -4.51
N ALA A 14 13.00 6.72 -5.40
CA ALA A 14 14.17 7.52 -5.80
C ALA A 14 14.55 7.24 -7.26
N PHE A 15 15.16 8.23 -7.90
CA PHE A 15 15.75 8.05 -9.22
C PHE A 15 16.99 7.18 -9.11
N ASN A 16 17.10 6.18 -10.00
CA ASN A 16 18.33 5.40 -10.14
C ASN A 16 19.42 6.21 -10.88
N THR A 17 20.59 5.60 -11.06
CA THR A 17 21.72 6.19 -11.79
C THR A 17 21.42 6.50 -13.26
N GLU A 18 20.36 5.92 -13.81
CA GLU A 18 19.91 6.08 -15.20
C GLU A 18 18.79 7.15 -15.32
N GLY A 19 18.39 7.77 -14.20
CA GLY A 19 17.33 8.78 -14.17
C GLY A 19 15.91 8.21 -14.17
N GLU A 20 15.73 6.92 -13.92
CA GLU A 20 14.42 6.28 -13.82
C GLU A 20 13.91 6.28 -12.37
N LEU A 21 12.65 6.63 -12.16
CA LEU A 21 12.01 6.54 -10.84
C LEU A 21 11.82 5.07 -10.48
N LYS A 22 12.49 4.61 -9.42
CA LYS A 22 12.33 3.25 -8.87
C LYS A 22 11.80 3.28 -7.45
N CYS A 23 11.01 2.26 -7.13
CA CYS A 23 10.67 1.93 -5.77
C CYS A 23 11.74 1.03 -5.16
N TYR A 24 12.06 1.30 -3.90
CA TYR A 24 12.96 0.52 -3.07
C TYR A 24 12.15 -0.02 -1.90
N PRO A 25 11.61 -1.26 -2.03
CA PRO A 25 10.85 -1.89 -0.98
C PRO A 25 11.71 -2.10 0.27
N ARG A 26 11.05 -2.04 1.42
CA ARG A 26 11.66 -2.33 2.71
C ARG A 26 11.42 -3.81 3.01
N SER A 27 12.36 -4.44 3.70
CA SER A 27 12.31 -5.86 4.05
C SER A 27 11.57 -6.15 5.36
N GLU A 28 11.07 -5.13 6.05
CA GLU A 28 10.44 -5.25 7.37
C GLU A 28 9.43 -4.13 7.61
N GLU A 29 8.47 -4.39 8.48
CA GLU A 29 7.51 -3.40 8.97
C GLU A 29 8.17 -2.36 9.89
N LEU A 30 7.51 -1.23 10.08
CA LEU A 30 7.89 -0.32 11.16
C LEU A 30 7.40 -0.87 12.49
N VAL A 31 8.22 -0.68 13.52
CA VAL A 31 7.77 -0.90 14.89
C VAL A 31 6.68 0.12 15.22
N ASN A 32 5.59 -0.36 15.80
CA ASN A 32 4.53 0.48 16.36
C ASN A 32 5.10 1.31 17.52
N SER A 33 5.55 2.51 17.16
CA SER A 33 6.13 3.50 18.05
C SER A 33 5.29 4.77 18.00
N GLU A 34 5.41 5.62 19.02
CA GLU A 34 4.67 6.88 19.11
C GLU A 34 4.77 7.73 17.82
N PRO A 35 5.94 7.91 17.18
CA PRO A 35 6.02 8.66 15.92
C PRO A 35 5.25 8.01 14.76
N VAL A 36 5.15 6.68 14.74
CA VAL A 36 4.42 5.93 13.72
C VAL A 36 2.91 6.07 13.92
N GLU A 37 2.46 6.06 15.17
CA GLU A 37 1.05 6.29 15.52
C GLU A 37 0.62 7.73 15.23
N GLU A 38 1.48 8.71 15.51
CA GLU A 38 1.25 10.12 15.15
C GLU A 38 1.13 10.31 13.64
N LEU A 39 2.05 9.73 12.87
CA LEU A 39 2.01 9.75 11.40
C LEU A 39 0.69 9.18 10.87
N ALA A 40 0.29 8.00 11.36
CA ALA A 40 -0.93 7.36 10.91
C ALA A 40 -2.18 8.17 11.31
N SER A 41 -2.17 8.80 12.48
CA SER A 41 -3.26 9.66 12.96
C SER A 41 -3.41 10.91 12.10
N GLU A 42 -2.31 11.57 11.74
CA GLU A 42 -2.32 12.75 10.89
C GLU A 42 -2.78 12.43 9.46
N LEU A 43 -2.32 11.30 8.88
CA LEU A 43 -2.81 10.82 7.59
C LEU A 43 -4.33 10.60 7.61
N HIS A 44 -4.83 9.96 8.66
CA HIS A 44 -6.26 9.71 8.83
C HIS A 44 -7.06 11.03 8.98
N ARG A 45 -6.53 11.99 9.75
CA ARG A 45 -7.15 13.31 9.94
C ARG A 45 -7.26 14.07 8.60
N ILE A 46 -6.16 14.14 7.85
CA ILE A 46 -6.11 14.82 6.55
C ILE A 46 -7.04 14.15 5.54
N TYR A 47 -7.04 12.82 5.45
CA TYR A 47 -7.91 12.08 4.54
C TYR A 47 -9.40 12.34 4.84
N ASN A 48 -9.80 12.29 6.11
CA ASN A 48 -11.20 12.48 6.51
C ASN A 48 -11.70 13.92 6.37
N ALA A 49 -10.80 14.91 6.37
CA ALA A 49 -11.18 16.31 6.16
C ALA A 49 -11.65 16.61 4.72
N LYS A 50 -11.39 15.72 3.75
CA LYS A 50 -11.81 15.91 2.36
C LYS A 50 -13.32 15.61 2.19
N PRO A 51 -14.13 16.57 1.69
CA PRO A 51 -15.60 16.44 1.66
C PRO A 51 -16.13 15.48 0.58
N ALA A 52 -15.30 15.05 -0.39
CA ALA A 52 -15.69 14.12 -1.44
C ALA A 52 -14.96 12.78 -1.27
N LYS A 53 -15.61 11.82 -0.59
CA LYS A 53 -15.14 10.43 -0.53
C LYS A 53 -15.79 9.66 -1.67
N GLY A 54 -15.03 9.37 -2.72
CA GLY A 54 -15.45 8.45 -3.77
C GLY A 54 -15.20 7.01 -3.36
N PHE A 55 -16.08 6.09 -3.74
CA PHE A 55 -15.80 4.66 -3.67
C PHE A 55 -15.17 4.21 -4.98
N GLY A 56 -13.98 3.61 -4.91
CA GLY A 56 -13.32 2.98 -6.04
C GLY A 56 -13.46 1.46 -5.98
N TYR A 57 -13.46 0.81 -7.14
CA TYR A 57 -13.36 -0.64 -7.26
C TYR A 57 -12.38 -0.98 -8.39
N PHE A 58 -11.79 -2.17 -8.35
CA PHE A 58 -10.97 -2.65 -9.46
C PHE A 58 -11.87 -3.02 -10.64
N LYS A 59 -11.72 -2.30 -11.75
CA LYS A 59 -12.39 -2.65 -13.00
C LYS A 59 -11.55 -3.70 -13.72
N SER A 60 -12.10 -4.88 -13.97
CA SER A 60 -11.47 -5.90 -14.82
C SER A 60 -11.15 -5.29 -16.18
N THR A 61 -10.03 -5.70 -16.79
CA THR A 61 -9.70 -5.28 -18.16
C THR A 61 -10.79 -5.81 -19.10
N GLU A 62 -11.41 -4.91 -19.88
CA GLU A 62 -12.56 -5.27 -20.73
C GLU A 62 -12.21 -6.27 -21.85
N GLU A 63 -10.92 -6.46 -22.13
CA GLU A 63 -10.43 -7.29 -23.24
C GLU A 63 -10.26 -8.78 -22.91
N ASP A 64 -10.09 -9.17 -21.63
CA ASP A 64 -9.77 -10.58 -21.28
C ASP A 64 -10.36 -11.07 -19.95
N ASN A 65 -11.21 -10.28 -19.27
CA ASN A 65 -11.65 -10.56 -17.88
C ASN A 65 -10.49 -10.82 -16.91
N SER A 66 -9.26 -10.42 -17.25
CA SER A 66 -8.09 -10.64 -16.42
C SER A 66 -8.09 -9.64 -15.26
N ARG A 67 -7.73 -10.15 -14.07
CA ARG A 67 -7.59 -9.32 -12.87
C ARG A 67 -6.39 -8.42 -13.02
N LEU A 68 -6.49 -7.21 -12.48
CA LEU A 68 -5.34 -6.30 -12.40
C LEU A 68 -4.25 -6.95 -11.54
N PRO A 69 -2.96 -6.82 -11.90
CA PRO A 69 -1.86 -7.41 -11.12
C PRO A 69 -1.91 -7.05 -9.62
N PHE A 70 -2.29 -5.81 -9.30
CA PHE A 70 -2.46 -5.39 -7.91
C PHE A 70 -3.60 -6.13 -7.20
N GLU A 71 -4.73 -6.37 -7.88
CA GLU A 71 -5.85 -7.14 -7.32
C GLU A 71 -5.42 -8.57 -6.99
N VAL A 72 -4.58 -9.17 -7.84
CA VAL A 72 -4.06 -10.52 -7.62
C VAL A 72 -3.18 -10.57 -6.37
N GLU A 73 -2.23 -9.65 -6.22
CA GLU A 73 -1.36 -9.61 -5.04
C GLU A 73 -2.13 -9.30 -3.75
N LEU A 74 -3.11 -8.39 -3.80
CA LEU A 74 -3.97 -8.09 -2.65
C LEU A 74 -4.80 -9.31 -2.22
N ARG A 75 -5.34 -10.08 -3.17
CA ARG A 75 -6.09 -11.31 -2.85
C ARG A 75 -5.21 -12.33 -2.15
N LYS A 76 -3.99 -12.58 -2.65
CA LYS A 76 -3.05 -13.50 -1.98
C LYS A 76 -2.79 -13.12 -0.53
N PHE A 77 -2.68 -11.81 -0.24
CA PHE A 77 -2.53 -11.33 1.13
C PHE A 77 -3.79 -11.56 1.98
N ILE A 78 -4.97 -11.28 1.43
CA ILE A 78 -6.26 -11.48 2.12
C ILE A 78 -6.53 -12.97 2.38
N ASP A 79 -6.18 -13.83 1.42
CA ASP A 79 -6.34 -15.28 1.47
C ASP A 79 -5.23 -15.96 2.31
N GLU A 80 -4.38 -15.16 2.99
CA GLU A 80 -3.26 -15.60 3.85
C GLU A 80 -2.19 -16.44 3.12
N GLU A 81 -2.13 -16.35 1.79
CA GLU A 81 -1.11 -17.00 0.95
C GLU A 81 0.22 -16.23 0.93
N SER A 82 0.23 -14.98 1.41
CA SER A 82 1.39 -14.10 1.50
C SER A 82 1.35 -13.28 2.79
N ASN A 83 2.51 -12.97 3.37
CA ASN A 83 2.58 -12.06 4.52
C ASN A 83 2.56 -10.59 4.05
N PHE A 84 2.39 -9.66 5.01
CA PHE A 84 2.25 -8.24 4.70
C PHE A 84 3.49 -7.64 4.01
N VAL A 85 4.70 -8.04 4.42
CA VAL A 85 5.96 -7.53 3.84
C VAL A 85 6.08 -7.96 2.38
N ASP A 86 5.84 -9.24 2.10
CA ASP A 86 5.92 -9.80 0.75
C ASP A 86 4.87 -9.19 -0.18
N PHE A 87 3.63 -9.06 0.30
CA PHE A 87 2.56 -8.35 -0.41
C PHE A 87 2.94 -6.90 -0.71
N SER A 88 3.39 -6.15 0.30
CA SER A 88 3.68 -4.71 0.13
C SER A 88 4.85 -4.48 -0.84
N SER A 89 5.85 -5.35 -0.81
CA SER A 89 6.96 -5.34 -1.76
C SER A 89 6.49 -5.64 -3.18
N ALA A 90 5.68 -6.69 -3.37
CA ALA A 90 5.12 -7.04 -4.67
C ALA A 90 4.25 -5.91 -5.24
N ALA A 91 3.35 -5.35 -4.43
CA ALA A 91 2.48 -4.25 -4.80
C ALA A 91 3.26 -2.98 -5.20
N SER A 92 4.36 -2.70 -4.51
CA SER A 92 5.21 -1.54 -4.79
C SER A 92 5.96 -1.63 -6.12
N ASN A 93 6.25 -2.84 -6.59
CA ASN A 93 6.89 -3.08 -7.88
C ASN A 93 5.90 -3.04 -9.06
N LEU A 94 4.60 -2.88 -8.78
CA LEU A 94 3.56 -2.71 -9.80
C LEU A 94 3.28 -1.22 -10.11
N LEU A 95 3.94 -0.29 -9.40
CA LEU A 95 3.91 1.15 -9.65
C LEU A 95 4.78 1.52 -10.85
#